data_AF-A0A6M0LEG9-F1
#
_entry.id   AF-A0A6M0LEG9-F1
#
_cell.length_a   1.000
_cell.length_b   1.000
_cell.length_c   1.000
_cell.angle_alpha   90.00
_cell.angle_beta   90.00
_cell.angle_gamma   90.00
#
_symmetry.space_group_name_H-M   'P 1'
#
loop_
_entity.id
_entity.type
_entity.pdbx_description
1 polymer ?
#
loop_
_entity_poly.entity_id
_entity_poly.type
_entity_poly.pdbx_seq_one_letter_code
_entity_poly.pdbx_strand_id
1 'polypeptide(L)'
;MDRELNKQEQDFVAFLVAGDTQRQAYLKAFKQATRWKETTVDNRASKLFNSDEVQARYRDLLKQAKDAASNMAIWSREQAFSEYEWLKNQAKSDIEEQGVRQANSNAFLGAIEGMNNMAFRDIELADKKLKLEIEKLQAENQEDEMTITGFVFDRGAIDERT
;
A
#
# COMPACT_ATOMS: atom_id res chain seq x y z
N MET A 1 -25.33 9.73 10.67
CA MET A 1 -25.46 8.26 10.83
C MET A 1 -24.82 7.65 9.62
N ASP A 2 -23.69 6.97 9.78
CA ASP A 2 -23.05 6.27 8.67
C ASP A 2 -23.93 5.10 8.26
N ARG A 3 -24.30 5.05 6.97
CA ARG A 3 -25.08 3.95 6.42
C ARG A 3 -24.18 2.72 6.32
N GLU A 4 -24.65 1.60 6.85
CA GLU A 4 -23.97 0.32 6.69
C GLU A 4 -24.06 -0.18 5.24
N LEU A 5 -22.92 -0.61 4.68
CA LEU A 5 -22.86 -1.18 3.32
C LEU A 5 -23.56 -2.53 3.28
N ASN A 6 -24.42 -2.73 2.28
CA ASN A 6 -25.02 -4.03 2.05
C ASN A 6 -24.00 -5.02 1.46
N LYS A 7 -24.35 -6.31 1.46
CA LYS A 7 -23.46 -7.37 0.97
C LYS A 7 -22.94 -7.14 -0.46
N GLN A 8 -23.78 -6.68 -1.38
CA GLN A 8 -23.37 -6.45 -2.77
C GLN A 8 -22.41 -5.26 -2.89
N GLU A 9 -22.60 -4.22 -2.08
CA GLU A 9 -21.68 -3.09 -2.00
C GLU A 9 -20.34 -3.52 -1.40
N GLN A 10 -20.34 -4.39 -0.40
CA GLN A 10 -19.13 -4.99 0.15
C GLN A 10 -18.40 -5.86 -0.88
N ASP A 11 -19.12 -6.71 -1.61
CA ASP A 11 -18.57 -7.54 -2.69
C ASP A 11 -17.97 -6.66 -3.81
N PHE A 12 -18.67 -5.57 -4.18
CA PHE A 12 -18.19 -4.59 -5.15
C PHE A 12 -16.84 -3.99 -4.73
N VAL A 13 -16.72 -3.54 -3.48
CA VAL A 13 -15.46 -3.01 -2.94
C VAL A 13 -14.37 -4.07 -2.92
N ALA A 14 -14.68 -5.31 -2.52
CA ALA A 14 -13.71 -6.41 -2.49
C ALA A 14 -13.13 -6.70 -3.89
N PHE A 15 -13.97 -6.71 -4.93
CA PHE A 15 -13.51 -6.90 -6.31
C PHE A 15 -12.65 -5.72 -6.82
N LEU A 16 -12.97 -4.48 -6.44
CA LEU A 16 -12.13 -3.33 -6.75
C LEU A 16 -10.73 -3.43 -6.13
N VAL A 17 -10.64 -3.84 -4.85
CA VAL A 17 -9.35 -4.05 -4.17
C VAL A 17 -8.57 -5.20 -4.80
N ALA A 18 -9.25 -6.21 -5.33
CA ALA A 18 -8.65 -7.31 -6.09
C ALA A 18 -8.15 -6.91 -7.49
N GLY A 19 -8.39 -5.67 -7.93
CA GLY A 19 -7.89 -5.13 -9.20
C GLY A 19 -8.87 -5.17 -10.37
N ASP A 20 -10.14 -5.53 -10.13
CA ASP A 20 -11.17 -5.42 -11.17
C ASP A 20 -11.48 -3.94 -11.48
N THR A 21 -11.79 -3.66 -12.74
CA THR A 21 -12.36 -2.35 -13.12
C THR A 21 -13.73 -2.15 -12.47
N GLN A 22 -14.17 -0.89 -12.31
CA GLN A 22 -15.51 -0.58 -11.76
C GLN A 22 -16.63 -1.36 -12.46
N ARG A 23 -16.58 -1.47 -13.79
CA ARG A 23 -17.55 -2.26 -14.57
C ARG A 23 -17.52 -3.74 -14.19
N GLN A 24 -16.34 -4.36 -14.17
CA GLN A 24 -16.18 -5.78 -13.85
C GLN A 24 -16.62 -6.09 -12.41
N ALA A 25 -16.17 -5.27 -11.45
CA ALA A 25 -16.54 -5.39 -10.06
C ALA A 25 -18.07 -5.29 -9.88
N TYR A 26 -18.70 -4.33 -10.57
CA TYR A 26 -20.15 -4.14 -10.49
C TYR A 26 -20.93 -5.32 -11.08
N LEU A 27 -20.49 -5.87 -12.22
CA LEU A 27 -21.12 -7.05 -12.83
C LEU A 27 -20.99 -8.31 -11.95
N LYS A 28 -19.84 -8.48 -11.27
CA LYS A 28 -19.62 -9.60 -10.35
C LYS A 28 -20.48 -9.48 -9.08
N ALA A 29 -20.58 -8.28 -8.50
CA ALA A 29 -21.35 -8.02 -7.30
C ALA A 29 -22.88 -8.03 -7.56
N PHE A 30 -23.33 -7.47 -8.68
CA PHE A 30 -24.73 -7.32 -9.04
C PHE A 30 -25.06 -8.17 -10.28
N LYS A 31 -25.29 -9.46 -10.10
CA LYS A 31 -25.54 -10.42 -11.19
C LYS A 31 -26.65 -9.99 -12.16
N GLN A 32 -27.66 -9.28 -11.69
CA GLN A 32 -28.76 -8.76 -12.52
C GLN A 32 -28.29 -7.69 -13.54
N ALA A 33 -27.19 -7.00 -13.26
CA ALA A 33 -26.64 -5.96 -14.12
C ALA A 33 -26.04 -6.50 -15.42
N THR A 34 -25.79 -7.81 -15.51
CA THR A 34 -25.36 -8.50 -16.74
C THR A 34 -26.34 -8.35 -17.90
N ARG A 35 -27.63 -8.08 -17.61
CA ARG A 35 -28.68 -7.87 -18.61
C ARG A 35 -28.83 -6.40 -19.02
N TRP A 36 -28.08 -5.49 -18.40
CA TRP A 36 -28.16 -4.06 -18.67
C TRP A 36 -27.21 -3.66 -19.80
N LYS A 37 -27.49 -2.51 -20.41
CA LYS A 37 -26.56 -1.88 -21.35
C LYS A 37 -25.27 -1.49 -20.63
N GLU A 38 -24.14 -1.60 -21.30
CA GLU A 38 -22.82 -1.26 -20.72
C GLU A 38 -22.79 0.14 -20.11
N THR A 39 -23.33 1.14 -20.81
CA THR A 39 -23.38 2.53 -20.33
C THR A 39 -24.18 2.67 -19.03
N THR A 40 -25.21 1.85 -18.83
CA THR A 40 -25.99 1.85 -17.59
C THR A 40 -25.20 1.25 -16.44
N VAL A 41 -24.43 0.19 -16.72
CA VAL A 41 -23.54 -0.44 -15.75
C VAL A 41 -22.44 0.54 -15.34
N ASP A 42 -21.79 1.19 -16.30
CA ASP A 42 -20.71 2.16 -16.03
C ASP A 42 -21.20 3.33 -15.19
N ASN A 43 -22.33 3.95 -15.56
CA ASN A 43 -22.90 5.07 -14.82
C ASN A 43 -23.26 4.67 -13.38
N ARG A 44 -23.82 3.47 -13.19
CA ARG A 44 -24.18 2.97 -11.85
C ARG A 44 -22.96 2.58 -11.03
N ALA A 45 -21.96 1.96 -11.64
CA ALA A 45 -20.71 1.61 -10.98
C ALA A 45 -19.95 2.86 -10.54
N SER A 46 -19.86 3.88 -11.40
CA SER A 46 -19.26 5.17 -11.07
C SER A 46 -20.01 5.88 -9.94
N LYS A 47 -21.35 5.95 -10.02
CA LYS A 47 -22.17 6.55 -8.96
C LYS A 47 -22.02 5.82 -7.62
N LEU A 48 -21.98 4.48 -7.64
CA LEU A 48 -21.79 3.69 -6.43
C LEU A 48 -20.39 3.88 -5.85
N PHE A 49 -19.36 3.88 -6.70
CA PHE A 49 -17.98 4.11 -6.26
C PHE A 49 -17.82 5.48 -5.61
N ASN A 50 -18.50 6.52 -6.10
CA ASN A 50 -18.43 7.87 -5.56
C ASN A 50 -19.27 8.10 -4.30
N SER A 51 -19.90 7.06 -3.71
CA SER A 51 -20.55 7.21 -2.41
C SER A 51 -19.50 7.27 -1.30
N ASP A 52 -19.73 8.13 -0.30
CA ASP A 52 -18.79 8.36 0.80
C ASP A 52 -18.49 7.06 1.56
N GLU A 53 -19.51 6.23 1.79
CA GLU A 53 -19.38 4.97 2.52
C GLU A 53 -18.59 3.93 1.73
N VAL A 54 -18.82 3.84 0.41
CA VAL A 54 -18.07 2.95 -0.49
C VAL A 54 -16.62 3.40 -0.61
N GLN A 55 -16.37 4.71 -0.72
CA GLN A 55 -15.02 5.29 -0.72
C GLN A 55 -14.28 4.99 0.59
N ALA A 56 -14.91 5.23 1.74
CA ALA A 56 -14.33 4.97 3.04
C ALA A 56 -13.93 3.49 3.15
N ARG A 57 -14.86 2.57 2.86
CA ARG A 57 -14.60 1.14 2.93
C ARG A 57 -13.52 0.68 1.94
N TYR A 58 -13.49 1.26 0.74
CA TYR A 58 -12.46 0.97 -0.26
C TYR A 58 -11.07 1.37 0.23
N ARG A 59 -10.92 2.58 0.79
CA ARG A 59 -9.65 3.06 1.34
C ARG A 59 -9.18 2.19 2.50
N ASP A 60 -10.09 1.81 3.39
CA ASP A 60 -9.77 0.94 4.53
C ASP A 60 -9.27 -0.43 4.09
N LEU A 61 -9.98 -1.09 3.17
CA LEU A 61 -9.57 -2.41 2.67
C LEU A 61 -8.27 -2.32 1.86
N LEU A 62 -8.08 -1.24 1.08
CA LEU A 62 -6.84 -1.03 0.36
C LEU A 62 -5.65 -0.83 1.31
N LYS A 63 -5.84 -0.10 2.42
CA LYS A 63 -4.83 0.05 3.47
C LYS A 63 -4.51 -1.30 4.11
N GLN A 64 -5.52 -2.05 4.53
CA GLN A 64 -5.34 -3.39 5.11
C GLN A 64 -4.59 -4.34 4.17
N ALA A 65 -4.94 -4.33 2.87
CA ALA A 65 -4.26 -5.14 1.87
C ALA A 65 -2.77 -4.75 1.72
N LYS A 66 -2.47 -3.44 1.74
CA LYS A 66 -1.08 -2.94 1.70
C LYS A 66 -0.30 -3.32 2.96
N ASP A 67 -0.91 -3.18 4.12
CA ASP A 67 -0.29 -3.52 5.40
C ASP A 67 -0.02 -5.03 5.49
N ALA A 68 -1.00 -5.86 5.09
CA ALA A 68 -0.83 -7.31 5.02
C ALA A 68 0.28 -7.71 4.04
N ALA A 69 0.32 -7.13 2.85
CA ALA A 69 1.38 -7.39 1.88
C ALA A 69 2.76 -6.96 2.40
N SER A 70 2.84 -5.80 3.08
CA SER A 70 4.07 -5.33 3.71
C SER A 70 4.54 -6.28 4.82
N ASN A 71 3.63 -6.70 5.71
CA ASN A 71 3.93 -7.64 6.78
C ASN A 71 4.37 -9.01 6.24
N MET A 72 3.68 -9.54 5.22
CA MET A 72 4.08 -10.79 4.56
C MET A 72 5.45 -10.67 3.88
N ALA A 73 5.75 -9.52 3.27
CA ALA A 73 7.07 -9.26 2.71
C ALA A 73 8.15 -9.22 3.80
N ILE A 74 7.87 -8.62 4.96
CA ILE A 74 8.78 -8.62 6.11
C ILE A 74 9.01 -10.06 6.61
N TRP A 75 7.95 -10.84 6.82
CA TRP A 75 8.05 -12.23 7.28
C TRP A 75 8.82 -13.10 6.30
N SER A 76 8.55 -12.99 5.01
CA SER A 76 9.28 -13.72 3.97
C SER A 76 10.77 -13.34 3.95
N ARG A 77 11.11 -12.09 4.27
CA ARG A 77 12.50 -11.63 4.37
C ARG A 77 13.18 -12.15 5.63
N GLU A 78 12.52 -12.07 6.79
CA GLU A 78 13.02 -12.63 8.05
C GLU A 78 13.30 -14.12 7.89
N GLN A 79 12.36 -14.86 7.30
CA GLN A 79 12.55 -16.28 6.99
C GLN A 79 13.77 -16.49 6.08
N ALA A 80 13.89 -15.76 4.97
CA ALA A 80 15.05 -15.88 4.08
C ALA A 80 16.37 -15.57 4.80
N PHE A 81 16.40 -14.57 5.68
CA PHE A 81 17.56 -14.25 6.49
C PHE A 81 17.93 -15.38 7.45
N SER A 82 16.94 -15.98 8.13
CA SER A 82 17.16 -17.14 9.00
C SER A 82 17.72 -18.34 8.25
N GLU A 83 17.26 -18.61 7.01
CA GLU A 83 17.80 -19.70 6.18
C GLU A 83 19.27 -19.47 5.80
N TYR A 84 19.64 -18.25 5.40
CA TYR A 84 21.04 -17.93 5.13
C TYR A 84 21.90 -17.95 6.39
N GLU A 85 21.38 -17.49 7.52
CA GLU A 85 22.08 -17.57 8.80
C GLU A 85 22.35 -19.02 9.20
N TRP A 86 21.35 -19.90 9.06
CA TRP A 86 21.50 -21.33 9.28
C TRP A 86 22.59 -21.92 8.37
N LEU A 87 22.53 -21.64 7.06
CA LEU A 87 23.51 -22.14 6.09
C LEU A 87 24.93 -21.65 6.40
N LYS A 88 25.08 -20.37 6.73
CA LYS A 88 26.36 -19.76 7.16
C LYS A 88 26.92 -20.49 8.38
N ASN A 89 26.09 -20.75 9.39
CA ASN A 89 26.53 -21.42 10.62
C ASN A 89 26.93 -22.88 10.36
N GLN A 90 26.16 -23.59 9.52
CA GLN A 90 26.48 -24.96 9.14
C GLN A 90 27.79 -25.04 8.34
N ALA A 91 27.98 -24.14 7.38
CA ALA A 91 29.21 -24.05 6.59
C ALA A 91 30.42 -23.68 7.45
N LYS A 92 30.23 -22.79 8.45
CA LYS A 92 31.27 -22.45 9.42
C LYS A 92 31.68 -23.66 10.26
N SER A 93 30.71 -24.43 10.79
CA SER A 93 30.98 -25.65 11.54
C SER A 93 31.77 -26.67 10.70
N ASP A 94 31.38 -26.87 9.44
CA ASP A 94 32.08 -27.80 8.54
C ASP A 94 33.51 -27.34 8.21
N ILE A 95 33.76 -26.03 8.08
CA ILE A 95 35.11 -25.47 7.94
C ILE A 95 35.95 -25.72 9.21
N GLU A 96 35.36 -25.54 10.39
CA GLU A 96 36.03 -25.78 11.67
C GLU A 96 36.38 -27.26 11.88
N GLU A 97 35.53 -28.18 11.41
CA GLU A 97 35.73 -29.63 11.56
C GLU A 97 36.63 -30.25 10.48
N GLN A 98 36.43 -29.86 9.21
CA GLN A 98 36.99 -30.56 8.04
C GLN A 98 37.98 -29.71 7.25
N GLY A 99 38.22 -28.46 7.68
CA GLY A 99 39.01 -27.47 6.98
C GLY A 99 38.29 -26.85 5.78
N VAL A 100 38.96 -25.90 5.15
CA VAL A 100 38.42 -25.13 4.02
C VAL A 100 38.33 -26.02 2.77
N ARG A 101 37.13 -26.17 2.21
CA ARG A 101 36.84 -26.89 0.96
C ARG A 101 36.02 -26.01 0.04
N GLN A 102 36.00 -26.34 -1.25
CA GLN A 102 35.24 -25.56 -2.23
C GLN A 102 33.74 -25.49 -1.88
N ALA A 103 33.14 -26.62 -1.48
CA ALA A 103 31.71 -26.69 -1.16
C ALA A 103 31.33 -25.82 0.05
N ASN A 104 32.06 -25.95 1.18
CA ASN A 104 31.73 -25.20 2.40
C ASN A 104 32.08 -23.71 2.28
N SER A 105 33.14 -23.36 1.56
CA SER A 105 33.49 -21.96 1.27
C SER A 105 32.43 -21.30 0.39
N ASN A 106 31.96 -21.98 -0.65
CA ASN A 106 30.90 -21.47 -1.52
C ASN A 106 29.57 -21.32 -0.76
N ALA A 107 29.22 -22.27 0.10
CA ALA A 107 28.02 -22.18 0.93
C ALA A 107 28.10 -21.00 1.91
N PHE A 108 29.25 -20.80 2.56
CA PHE A 108 29.46 -19.68 3.47
C PHE A 108 29.40 -18.33 2.74
N LEU A 109 30.13 -18.18 1.64
CA LEU A 109 30.15 -16.95 0.84
C LEU A 109 28.78 -16.64 0.24
N GLY A 110 28.10 -17.64 -0.29
CA GLY A 110 26.75 -17.48 -0.85
C GLY A 110 25.72 -17.06 0.21
N ALA A 111 25.84 -17.58 1.43
CA ALA A 111 24.99 -17.14 2.53
C ALA A 111 25.24 -15.68 2.92
N ILE A 112 26.50 -15.27 3.05
CA ILE A 112 26.86 -13.88 3.35
C ILE A 112 26.43 -12.93 2.22
N GLU A 113 26.62 -13.32 0.96
CA GLU A 113 26.18 -12.55 -0.20
C GLU A 113 24.65 -12.40 -0.23
N GLY A 114 23.91 -13.48 0.03
CA GLY A 114 22.46 -13.47 0.17
C GLY A 114 21.99 -12.51 1.28
N MET A 115 22.60 -12.58 2.46
CA MET A 115 22.33 -11.68 3.58
C MET A 115 22.63 -10.22 3.24
N ASN A 116 23.78 -9.93 2.61
CA ASN A 116 24.17 -8.58 2.20
C ASN A 116 23.21 -8.01 1.16
N ASN A 117 22.81 -8.80 0.17
CA ASN A 117 21.86 -8.38 -0.86
C ASN A 117 20.49 -8.03 -0.29
N MET A 118 20.06 -8.70 0.79
CA MET A 118 18.82 -8.35 1.50
C MET A 118 19.01 -7.08 2.33
N ALA A 119 20.08 -6.99 3.13
CA ALA A 119 20.34 -5.84 4.00
C ALA A 119 20.50 -4.52 3.23
N PHE A 120 21.19 -4.52 2.07
CA PHE A 120 21.39 -3.30 1.28
C PHE A 120 20.13 -2.85 0.52
N ARG A 121 19.32 -3.79 0.03
CA ARG A 121 18.04 -3.46 -0.63
C ARG A 121 17.02 -2.87 0.34
N ASP A 122 17.12 -3.24 1.63
CA ASP A 122 16.22 -2.76 2.67
C ASP A 122 16.44 -1.29 3.03
N ILE A 123 17.70 -0.84 3.10
CA ILE A 123 18.03 0.57 3.36
C ILE A 123 17.53 1.45 2.21
N GLU A 124 17.70 1.02 0.96
CA GLU A 124 17.33 1.82 -0.22
C GLU A 124 15.80 1.96 -0.37
N LEU A 125 15.05 0.89 -0.12
CA LEU A 125 13.57 0.93 -0.14
C LEU A 125 13.00 1.69 1.05
N ALA A 126 13.58 1.54 2.24
CA ALA A 126 13.19 2.31 3.43
C ALA A 126 13.47 3.81 3.24
N ASP A 127 14.63 4.18 2.70
CA ASP A 127 15.01 5.57 2.41
C ASP A 127 14.10 6.19 1.33
N LYS A 128 13.75 5.43 0.28
CA LYS A 128 12.77 5.89 -0.75
C LYS A 128 11.38 6.09 -0.17
N LYS A 129 10.89 5.18 0.67
CA LYS A 129 9.59 5.34 1.36
C LYS A 129 9.59 6.55 2.30
N LEU A 130 10.66 6.71 3.08
CA LEU A 130 10.81 7.83 4.01
C LEU A 130 10.84 9.17 3.28
N LYS A 131 11.56 9.25 2.15
CA LYS A 131 11.59 10.44 1.29
C LYS A 131 10.20 10.80 0.74
N LEU A 132 9.46 9.81 0.23
CA LEU A 132 8.10 10.02 -0.28
C LEU A 132 7.14 10.47 0.83
N GLU A 133 7.28 9.93 2.04
CA GLU A 133 6.46 10.32 3.19
C GLU A 133 6.77 11.76 3.64
N ILE A 134 8.06 12.14 3.69
CA ILE A 134 8.49 13.52 3.98
C ILE A 134 7.94 14.48 2.91
N GLU A 135 8.04 14.14 1.64
CA GLU A 135 7.55 14.98 0.53
C GLU A 135 6.03 15.16 0.60
N LYS A 136 5.29 14.10 0.92
CA LYS A 136 3.84 14.16 1.09
C LYS A 136 3.42 15.04 2.27
N LEU A 137 4.11 14.91 3.41
CA LEU A 137 3.87 15.75 4.59
C LEU A 137 4.26 17.22 4.37
N GLN A 138 5.28 17.48 3.55
CA GLN A 138 5.66 18.84 3.15
C GLN A 138 4.61 19.46 2.23
N ALA A 139 4.05 18.70 1.28
CA ALA A 139 2.98 19.16 0.42
C ALA A 139 1.69 19.46 1.21
N GLU A 140 1.32 18.60 2.16
CA GLU A 140 0.15 18.81 3.04
C GLU A 140 0.32 20.08 3.91
N ASN A 141 1.50 20.32 4.49
CA ASN A 141 1.76 21.56 5.25
C ASN A 141 1.74 22.83 4.37
N GLN A 142 2.16 22.74 3.11
CA GLN A 142 2.11 23.88 2.18
C GLN A 142 0.68 24.24 1.76
N GLU A 143 -0.20 23.25 1.60
CA GLU A 143 -1.63 23.49 1.35
C GLU A 143 -2.32 24.13 2.56
N ASP A 144 -1.96 23.72 3.77
CA ASP A 144 -2.46 24.33 5.02
C ASP A 144 -1.97 25.79 5.20
N GLU A 145 -0.73 26.12 4.85
CA GLU A 145 -0.25 27.53 4.85
C GLU A 145 -0.95 28.40 3.79
N MET A 146 -1.25 27.85 2.62
CA MET A 146 -1.91 28.58 1.52
C MET A 146 -3.38 28.87 1.83
N THR A 147 -4.06 27.96 2.54
CA THR A 147 -5.45 28.17 2.99
C THR A 147 -5.56 29.18 4.14
N ILE A 148 -4.56 29.25 5.03
CA ILE A 148 -4.50 30.25 6.10
C ILE A 148 -4.22 31.66 5.54
N THR A 149 -3.35 31.78 4.53
CA THR A 149 -2.99 33.08 3.93
C THR A 149 -3.97 33.58 2.85
N GLY A 150 -4.84 32.71 2.33
CA GLY A 150 -5.83 33.02 1.30
C GLY A 150 -7.09 33.77 1.76
N PHE A 151 -7.28 34.02 3.06
CA PHE A 151 -8.37 34.88 3.56
C PHE A 151 -8.03 36.36 3.36
N VAL A 152 -8.35 36.91 2.19
CA VAL A 152 -8.37 38.36 1.98
C VAL A 152 -9.46 38.95 2.87
N PHE A 153 -9.07 39.58 3.98
CA PHE A 153 -9.97 40.41 4.78
C PHE A 153 -10.44 41.59 3.92
N ASP A 154 -11.66 41.51 3.41
CA ASP A 154 -12.35 42.65 2.80
C ASP A 154 -12.62 43.72 3.87
N ARG A 155 -11.72 44.70 3.97
CA ARG A 155 -11.91 45.93 4.77
C ARG A 155 -12.49 47.05 3.89
N GLY A 156 -13.54 46.74 3.13
CA GLY A 156 -14.24 47.68 2.25
C GLY A 156 -15.69 47.98 2.67
N ALA A 157 -16.00 48.05 3.97
CA ALA A 157 -17.33 48.48 4.42
C ALA A 157 -17.24 49.25 5.75
N ILE A 158 -16.59 50.41 5.72
CA ILE A 158 -16.86 51.48 6.69
C ILE A 158 -16.91 52.77 5.89
N ASP A 159 -18.08 53.05 5.31
CA ASP A 159 -18.42 54.40 4.91
C ASP A 159 -19.82 54.76 5.44
N GLU A 160 -19.91 56.03 5.82
CA GLU A 160 -21.12 56.82 6.11
C GLU A 160 -21.93 56.47 7.36
N ARG A 161 -21.69 57.27 8.42
CA ARG A 161 -22.75 58.02 9.10
C ARG A 161 -22.16 59.23 9.84
N THR A 162 -22.46 60.40 9.28
CA THR A 162 -22.71 61.68 9.97
C THR A 162 -23.43 61.51 11.29
#